data_AF-A0A0X4ET62-F1
#
_entry.id   AF-A0A0X4ET62-F1
#
_cell.length_a   1.000
_cell.length_b   1.000
_cell.length_c   1.000
_cell.angle_alpha   90.00
_cell.angle_beta   90.00
_cell.angle_gamma   90.00
#
_symmetry.space_group_name_H-M   'P 1'
#
loop_
_entity.id
_entity.type
_entity.pdbx_description
1 polymer ?
#
loop_
_entity_poly.entity_id
_entity_poly.type
_entity_poly.pdbx_seq_one_letter_code
_entity_poly.pdbx_strand_id
1 'polypeptide(L)'
;MKEKSYTPFMSSGAQKKINDGTWEVMGLTVRERRTGRIVANLKTVTNESESGYTPAMFLALNDQIICSQRLLSEHVRQVYQRLNAGQFRIEDKLDLMIDTNFGALQGEIFYHFSRFETLRTDNSDAAERFLESAGLLASRLSGMIDPLVKNYLDQVEVTSGSQTMKYSEYLATPMNERLYMSVRALKYPAFNNTWCHILIDGLIELFNELNIVSVCFNQELFMGYRTSLEALHGKLFSLLDNLVRGVKLYEMSSSSPNRHTFHDYRFQVFSRDTNGEWIRENEAERLEKYWDSFNRDNLAVTDFPRAENSFENPIRDPELYQAVSLVLDLMDKISDLLCRSEQLEEGGIDDTEALQLLAEKIFRAPKSIPAP
;
A
#
# COMPACT_ATOMS: atom_id res chain seq x y z
N MET A 1 68.96 -44.95 -5.17
CA MET A 1 68.29 -43.67 -4.86
C MET A 1 69.23 -42.56 -5.30
N LYS A 2 68.87 -41.74 -6.29
CA LYS A 2 69.66 -40.54 -6.63
C LYS A 2 69.55 -39.55 -5.47
N GLU A 3 70.67 -39.15 -4.90
CA GLU A 3 70.75 -38.08 -3.91
C GLU A 3 70.13 -36.81 -4.48
N LYS A 4 69.06 -36.33 -3.84
CA LYS A 4 68.53 -34.99 -4.09
C LYS A 4 69.46 -34.00 -3.40
N SER A 5 70.29 -33.32 -4.17
CA SER A 5 71.07 -32.18 -3.67
C SER A 5 70.15 -30.97 -3.57
N TYR A 6 69.96 -30.47 -2.35
CA TYR A 6 69.27 -29.22 -2.08
C TYR A 6 70.32 -28.16 -1.81
N THR A 7 70.36 -27.10 -2.63
CA THR A 7 71.16 -25.89 -2.35
C THR A 7 70.22 -24.77 -1.89
N PRO A 8 69.89 -24.70 -0.61
CA PRO A 8 69.10 -23.62 -0.06
C PRO A 8 70.01 -22.44 0.30
N PHE A 9 69.59 -21.22 -0.04
CA PHE A 9 69.99 -20.03 0.74
C PHE A 9 69.29 -20.13 2.11
N MET A 10 69.83 -20.97 2.99
CA MET A 10 69.39 -21.13 4.39
C MET A 10 70.49 -20.62 5.34
N SER A 11 70.08 -20.07 6.48
CA SER A 11 71.05 -19.70 7.52
C SER A 11 71.74 -20.95 8.07
N SER A 12 73.02 -20.84 8.43
CA SER A 12 73.84 -21.96 8.92
C SER A 12 73.23 -22.68 10.14
N GLY A 13 72.46 -21.96 10.96
CA GLY A 13 71.71 -22.52 12.09
C GLY A 13 70.52 -23.40 11.67
N ALA A 14 69.82 -23.06 10.58
CA ALA A 14 68.69 -23.85 10.08
C ALA A 14 69.17 -25.15 9.41
N GLN A 15 70.29 -25.10 8.69
CA GLN A 15 70.87 -26.29 8.05
C GLN A 15 71.32 -27.33 9.08
N LYS A 16 71.94 -26.90 10.19
CA LYS A 16 72.32 -27.80 11.29
C LYS A 16 71.12 -28.55 11.87
N LYS A 17 70.01 -27.84 12.12
CA LYS A 17 68.78 -28.40 12.71
C LYS A 17 68.01 -29.38 11.81
N ILE A 18 68.25 -29.33 10.49
CA ILE A 18 67.70 -30.30 9.55
C ILE A 18 68.62 -31.53 9.49
N ASN A 19 69.94 -31.30 9.43
CA ASN A 19 70.93 -32.38 9.35
C ASN A 19 70.98 -33.24 10.63
N ASP A 20 70.73 -32.64 11.80
CA ASP A 20 70.64 -33.35 13.08
C ASP A 20 69.25 -34.00 13.32
N GLY A 21 68.31 -33.86 12.39
CA GLY A 21 66.99 -34.49 12.40
C GLY A 21 65.97 -33.83 13.34
N THR A 22 66.29 -32.67 13.92
CA THR A 22 65.38 -31.92 14.80
C THR A 22 64.21 -31.31 14.02
N TRP A 23 64.48 -30.84 12.81
CA TRP A 23 63.51 -30.31 11.86
C TRP A 23 63.39 -31.22 10.64
N GLU A 24 62.18 -31.38 10.13
CA GLU A 24 61.92 -32.16 8.93
C GLU A 24 61.39 -31.27 7.79
N VAL A 25 61.81 -31.60 6.57
CA VAL A 25 61.34 -30.93 5.37
C VAL A 25 60.19 -31.76 4.79
N MET A 26 58.98 -31.20 4.80
CA MET A 26 57.80 -31.81 4.23
C MET A 26 57.23 -30.90 3.14
N GLY A 27 57.40 -31.32 1.88
CA GLY A 27 56.99 -30.53 0.72
C GLY A 27 57.72 -29.18 0.65
N LEU A 28 56.97 -28.08 0.69
CA LEU A 28 57.48 -26.69 0.62
C LEU A 28 57.70 -26.03 1.99
N THR A 29 57.45 -26.76 3.08
CA THR A 29 57.52 -26.25 4.46
C THR A 29 58.55 -27.00 5.30
N VAL A 30 59.24 -26.28 6.17
CA VAL A 30 60.12 -26.87 7.20
C VAL A 30 59.36 -26.86 8.52
N ARG A 31 59.29 -28.01 9.18
CA ARG A 31 58.57 -28.20 10.44
C ARG A 31 59.50 -28.72 11.52
N GLU A 32 59.24 -28.32 12.76
CA GLU A 32 59.87 -28.93 13.91
C GLU A 32 59.24 -30.31 14.17
N ARG A 33 60.07 -31.35 14.19
CA ARG A 33 59.61 -32.74 14.13
C ARG A 33 58.80 -33.18 15.36
N ARG A 34 59.11 -32.61 16.52
CA ARG A 34 58.43 -32.92 17.79
C ARG A 34 57.07 -32.24 17.93
N THR A 35 56.92 -31.03 17.42
CA THR A 35 55.74 -30.19 17.67
C THR A 35 54.84 -30.05 16.46
N GLY A 36 55.32 -30.42 15.26
CA GLY A 36 54.64 -30.22 13.99
C GLY A 36 54.54 -28.75 13.57
N ARG A 37 55.11 -27.82 14.34
CA ARG A 37 55.04 -26.37 14.09
C ARG A 37 55.86 -26.01 12.86
N ILE A 38 55.28 -25.22 11.96
CA ILE A 38 55.98 -24.66 10.80
C ILE A 38 56.96 -23.61 11.29
N VAL A 39 58.25 -23.83 10.99
CA VAL A 39 59.36 -22.96 11.42
C VAL A 39 59.93 -22.12 10.29
N ALA A 40 59.77 -22.55 9.03
CA ALA A 40 60.12 -21.77 7.86
C ALA A 40 59.41 -22.26 6.59
N ASN A 41 59.24 -21.37 5.60
CA ASN A 41 58.83 -21.72 4.23
C ASN A 41 60.04 -21.65 3.30
N LEU A 42 60.22 -22.63 2.41
CA LEU A 42 61.33 -22.66 1.46
C LEU A 42 61.09 -21.67 0.31
N LYS A 43 62.05 -20.77 0.05
CA LYS A 43 61.88 -19.67 -0.93
C LYS A 43 61.97 -20.09 -2.40
N THR A 44 62.52 -21.27 -2.73
CA THR A 44 62.60 -21.76 -4.12
C THR A 44 62.87 -23.27 -4.16
N VAL A 45 62.24 -23.98 -5.11
CA VAL A 45 62.54 -25.38 -5.46
C VAL A 45 62.84 -25.42 -6.95
N THR A 46 64.08 -25.75 -7.32
CA THR A 46 64.47 -26.05 -8.69
C THR A 46 64.54 -27.55 -8.89
N ASN A 47 63.86 -28.07 -9.91
CA ASN A 47 64.06 -29.42 -10.41
C ASN A 47 64.70 -29.30 -11.80
N GLU A 48 65.73 -30.10 -12.11
CA GLU A 48 66.55 -29.98 -13.34
C GLU A 48 65.86 -30.47 -14.62
N SER A 49 64.54 -30.62 -14.62
CA SER A 49 63.77 -30.85 -15.85
C SER A 49 62.36 -30.32 -15.66
N GLU A 50 62.02 -29.36 -16.52
CA GLU A 50 60.70 -28.74 -16.74
C GLU A 50 60.23 -27.69 -15.70
N SER A 51 60.03 -26.47 -16.22
CA SER A 51 59.33 -25.29 -15.67
C SER A 51 59.43 -25.05 -14.15
N GLY A 52 60.26 -24.09 -13.75
CA GLY A 52 60.34 -23.63 -12.37
C GLY A 52 59.01 -23.01 -11.89
N TYR A 53 58.40 -23.60 -10.86
CA TYR A 53 57.26 -23.04 -10.16
C TYR A 53 57.73 -22.22 -8.95
N THR A 54 57.40 -20.92 -8.91
CA THR A 54 57.75 -20.04 -7.79
C THR A 54 56.51 -19.68 -6.96
N PRO A 55 56.60 -19.67 -5.60
CA PRO A 55 55.55 -19.13 -4.74
C PRO A 55 55.21 -17.65 -5.00
N ALA A 56 56.10 -16.90 -5.65
CA ALA A 56 55.84 -15.55 -6.12
C ALA A 56 54.72 -15.51 -7.18
N MET A 57 54.61 -16.53 -8.05
CA MET A 57 53.47 -16.66 -8.95
C MET A 57 52.17 -16.87 -8.16
N PHE A 58 52.15 -17.70 -7.11
CA PHE A 58 50.93 -17.91 -6.32
C PHE A 58 50.50 -16.67 -5.53
N LEU A 59 51.44 -15.91 -4.96
CA LEU A 59 51.14 -14.63 -4.33
C LEU A 59 50.62 -13.61 -5.35
N ALA A 60 51.28 -13.48 -6.50
CA ALA A 60 50.82 -12.58 -7.57
C ALA A 60 49.44 -12.98 -8.11
N LEU A 61 49.16 -14.28 -8.25
CA LEU A 61 47.87 -14.79 -8.73
C LEU A 61 46.78 -14.60 -7.67
N ASN A 62 47.09 -14.80 -6.38
CA ASN A 62 46.17 -14.53 -5.28
C ASN A 62 45.87 -13.02 -5.14
N ASP A 63 46.88 -12.16 -5.26
CA ASP A 63 46.71 -10.71 -5.23
C ASP A 63 45.90 -10.24 -6.45
N GLN A 64 46.12 -10.83 -7.63
CA GLN A 64 45.29 -10.57 -8.80
C GLN A 64 43.85 -11.03 -8.60
N ILE A 65 43.62 -12.23 -8.03
CA ILE A 65 42.27 -12.72 -7.70
C ILE A 65 41.57 -11.76 -6.71
N ILE A 66 42.26 -11.32 -5.66
CA ILE A 66 41.70 -10.39 -4.65
C ILE A 66 41.40 -9.03 -5.28
N CYS A 67 42.31 -8.49 -6.11
CA CYS A 67 42.08 -7.25 -6.85
C CYS A 67 40.90 -7.37 -7.81
N SER A 68 40.80 -8.46 -8.59
CA SER A 68 39.68 -8.73 -9.48
C SER A 68 38.36 -8.89 -8.72
N GLN A 69 38.35 -9.58 -7.58
CA GLN A 69 37.17 -9.71 -6.73
C GLN A 69 36.74 -8.36 -6.14
N ARG A 70 37.69 -7.51 -5.71
CA ARG A 70 37.39 -6.15 -5.25
C ARG A 70 36.84 -5.26 -6.36
N LEU A 71 37.45 -5.30 -7.55
CA LEU A 71 36.98 -4.54 -8.71
C LEU A 71 35.59 -5.00 -9.15
N LEU A 72 35.32 -6.31 -9.17
CA LEU A 72 34.00 -6.85 -9.43
C LEU A 72 32.99 -6.41 -8.36
N SER A 73 33.37 -6.46 -7.08
CA SER A 73 32.51 -5.99 -5.98
C SER A 73 32.21 -4.50 -6.08
N GLU A 74 33.18 -3.68 -6.46
CA GLU A 74 33.00 -2.24 -6.65
C GLU A 74 32.13 -1.95 -7.88
N HIS A 75 32.35 -2.67 -8.97
CA HIS A 75 31.51 -2.59 -10.17
C HIS A 75 30.06 -2.99 -9.86
N VAL A 76 29.83 -4.11 -9.16
CA VAL A 76 28.50 -4.55 -8.72
C VAL A 76 27.86 -3.49 -7.82
N ARG A 77 28.60 -2.91 -6.87
CA ARG A 77 28.10 -1.84 -6.01
C ARG A 77 27.71 -0.58 -6.81
N GLN A 78 28.51 -0.18 -7.78
CA GLN A 78 28.21 0.96 -8.66
C GLN A 78 26.99 0.67 -9.55
N VAL A 79 26.88 -0.53 -10.11
CA VAL A 79 25.71 -0.96 -10.89
C VAL A 79 24.46 -0.94 -10.02
N TYR A 80 24.52 -1.48 -8.79
CA TYR A 80 23.41 -1.44 -7.84
C TYR A 80 23.01 -0.02 -7.44
N GLN A 81 23.98 0.86 -7.16
CA GLN A 81 23.70 2.28 -6.90
C GLN A 81 23.03 2.98 -8.08
N ARG A 82 23.47 2.70 -9.32
CA ARG A 82 22.84 3.24 -10.53
C ARG A 82 21.43 2.68 -10.74
N LEU A 83 21.21 1.40 -10.47
CA LEU A 83 19.89 0.78 -10.55
C LEU A 83 18.94 1.38 -9.51
N ASN A 84 19.36 1.53 -8.26
CA ASN A 84 18.55 2.17 -7.21
C ASN A 84 18.24 3.63 -7.55
N ALA A 85 19.23 4.41 -8.02
CA ALA A 85 18.98 5.78 -8.47
C ALA A 85 18.03 5.84 -9.68
N GLY A 86 18.11 4.85 -10.59
CA GLY A 86 17.18 4.68 -11.68
C GLY A 86 15.76 4.34 -11.21
N GLN A 87 15.63 3.50 -10.18
CA GLN A 87 14.36 3.11 -9.59
C GLN A 87 13.66 4.31 -8.93
N PHE A 88 14.35 5.10 -8.09
CA PHE A 88 13.76 6.31 -7.52
C PHE A 88 13.29 7.30 -8.60
N ARG A 89 14.06 7.47 -9.68
CA ARG A 89 13.66 8.32 -10.80
C ARG A 89 12.43 7.79 -11.55
N ILE A 90 12.21 6.48 -11.55
CA ILE A 90 11.01 5.86 -12.15
C ILE A 90 9.82 6.07 -11.21
N GLU A 91 10.00 5.85 -9.90
CA GLU A 91 8.99 6.11 -8.86
C GLU A 91 8.51 7.57 -8.91
N ASP A 92 9.43 8.55 -8.87
CA ASP A 92 9.08 9.99 -8.96
C ASP A 92 8.31 10.34 -10.24
N LYS A 93 8.65 9.70 -11.37
CA LYS A 93 7.95 9.92 -12.65
C LYS A 93 6.58 9.28 -12.65
N LEU A 94 6.43 8.11 -12.03
CA LEU A 94 5.15 7.44 -11.88
C LEU A 94 4.24 8.27 -10.99
N ASP A 95 4.73 8.78 -9.86
CA ASP A 95 3.97 9.66 -8.97
C ASP A 95 3.50 10.92 -9.71
N LEU A 96 4.38 11.58 -10.47
CA LEU A 96 4.02 12.73 -11.29
C LEU A 96 2.97 12.38 -12.37
N MET A 97 3.11 11.24 -13.05
CA MET A 97 2.13 10.78 -14.04
C MET A 97 0.79 10.46 -13.39
N ILE A 98 0.80 9.85 -12.21
CA ILE A 98 -0.39 9.53 -11.43
C ILE A 98 -1.12 10.81 -11.05
N ASP A 99 -0.42 11.79 -10.47
CA ASP A 99 -0.99 13.08 -10.09
C ASP A 99 -1.51 13.86 -11.31
N THR A 100 -0.79 13.81 -12.43
CA THR A 100 -1.23 14.45 -13.68
C THR A 100 -2.50 13.81 -14.21
N ASN A 101 -2.58 12.48 -14.22
CA ASN A 101 -3.75 11.74 -14.69
C ASN A 101 -4.97 11.97 -13.80
N PHE A 102 -4.78 11.96 -12.47
CA PHE A 102 -5.86 12.24 -11.53
C PHE A 102 -6.29 13.71 -11.56
N GLY A 103 -5.35 14.64 -11.72
CA GLY A 103 -5.66 16.05 -11.93
C GLY A 103 -6.45 16.30 -13.23
N ALA A 104 -6.10 15.60 -14.32
CA ALA A 104 -6.87 15.66 -15.57
C ALA A 104 -8.29 15.10 -15.38
N LEU A 105 -8.41 13.95 -14.70
CA LEU A 105 -9.69 13.32 -14.38
C LEU A 105 -10.57 14.22 -13.51
N GLN A 106 -9.99 14.88 -12.52
CA GLN A 106 -10.68 15.88 -11.70
C GLN A 106 -11.14 17.08 -12.55
N GLY A 107 -10.31 17.55 -13.49
CA GLY A 107 -10.68 18.57 -14.46
C GLY A 107 -11.86 18.16 -15.35
N GLU A 108 -11.89 16.90 -15.80
CA GLU A 108 -13.01 16.34 -16.56
C GLU A 108 -14.31 16.30 -15.73
N ILE A 109 -14.24 15.94 -14.44
CA ILE A 109 -15.37 15.99 -13.51
C ILE A 109 -15.88 17.43 -13.35
N PHE A 110 -15.00 18.41 -13.11
CA PHE A 110 -15.41 19.81 -13.00
C PHE A 110 -16.02 20.37 -14.29
N TYR A 111 -15.45 19.98 -15.44
CA TYR A 111 -16.02 20.33 -16.74
C TYR A 111 -17.41 19.73 -16.91
N HIS A 112 -17.63 18.51 -16.44
CA HIS A 112 -18.93 17.87 -16.44
C HIS A 112 -19.96 18.65 -15.60
N PHE A 113 -19.65 18.97 -14.34
CA PHE A 113 -20.54 19.77 -13.49
C PHE A 113 -20.87 21.13 -14.11
N SER A 114 -19.89 21.78 -14.75
CA SER A 114 -20.11 23.04 -15.47
C SER A 114 -21.08 22.88 -16.66
N ARG A 115 -21.07 21.73 -17.35
CA ARG A 115 -22.02 21.42 -18.42
C ARG A 115 -23.42 21.18 -17.88
N PHE A 116 -23.55 20.54 -16.71
CA PHE A 116 -24.84 20.35 -16.05
C PHE A 116 -25.49 21.71 -15.72
N GLU A 117 -24.73 22.62 -15.10
CA GLU A 117 -25.21 23.97 -14.74
C GLU A 117 -25.64 24.83 -15.95
N THR A 118 -25.08 24.56 -17.13
CA THR A 118 -25.37 25.30 -18.36
C THR A 118 -26.46 24.66 -19.22
N LEU A 119 -26.94 23.46 -18.85
CA LEU A 119 -28.01 22.77 -19.54
C LEU A 119 -29.33 23.56 -19.46
N ARG A 120 -30.13 23.47 -20.52
CA ARG A 120 -31.41 24.17 -20.69
C ARG A 120 -32.51 23.17 -21.01
N THR A 121 -33.73 23.44 -20.54
CA THR A 121 -34.91 22.57 -20.72
C THR A 121 -35.25 22.27 -22.19
N ASP A 122 -34.92 23.17 -23.11
CA ASP A 122 -35.25 23.06 -24.53
C ASP A 122 -34.17 22.35 -25.38
N ASN A 123 -33.07 21.92 -24.76
CA ASN A 123 -31.90 21.41 -25.48
C ASN A 123 -31.69 19.89 -25.33
N SER A 124 -32.61 19.11 -25.91
CA SER A 124 -32.58 17.64 -25.88
C SER A 124 -31.27 17.07 -26.45
N ASP A 125 -30.75 17.63 -27.55
CA ASP A 125 -29.49 17.17 -28.16
C ASP A 125 -28.29 17.35 -27.21
N ALA A 126 -28.26 18.43 -26.44
CA ALA A 126 -27.21 18.65 -25.45
C ALA A 126 -27.37 17.72 -24.25
N ALA A 127 -28.61 17.40 -23.85
CA ALA A 127 -28.91 16.46 -22.78
C ALA A 127 -28.48 15.03 -23.15
N GLU A 128 -28.75 14.57 -24.37
CA GLU A 128 -28.32 13.24 -24.85
C GLU A 128 -26.78 13.13 -24.88
N ARG A 129 -26.10 14.12 -25.45
CA ARG A 129 -24.62 14.18 -25.44
C ARG A 129 -24.05 14.29 -24.04
N PHE A 130 -24.77 14.95 -23.13
CA PHE A 130 -24.40 15.01 -21.72
C PHE A 130 -24.43 13.60 -21.14
N LEU A 131 -25.57 12.90 -21.23
CA LEU A 131 -25.76 11.54 -20.73
C LEU A 131 -24.70 10.57 -21.27
N GLU A 132 -24.41 10.61 -22.57
CA GLU A 132 -23.38 9.74 -23.18
C GLU A 132 -21.99 10.02 -22.59
N SER A 133 -21.55 11.27 -22.62
CA SER A 133 -20.22 11.65 -22.11
C SER A 133 -20.06 11.40 -20.61
N ALA A 134 -21.12 11.62 -19.85
CA ALA A 134 -21.18 11.42 -18.41
C ALA A 134 -21.19 9.95 -18.03
N GLY A 135 -21.95 9.13 -18.76
CA GLY A 135 -21.95 7.68 -18.59
C GLY A 135 -20.57 7.07 -18.82
N LEU A 136 -19.84 7.54 -19.85
CA LEU A 136 -18.45 7.14 -20.09
C LEU A 136 -17.52 7.56 -18.95
N LEU A 137 -17.65 8.79 -18.45
CA LEU A 137 -16.88 9.27 -17.29
C LEU A 137 -17.18 8.44 -16.04
N ALA A 138 -18.46 8.18 -15.75
CA ALA A 138 -18.91 7.40 -14.61
C ALA A 138 -18.39 5.96 -14.67
N SER A 139 -18.43 5.34 -15.85
CA SER A 139 -17.86 4.01 -16.07
C SER A 139 -16.35 3.98 -15.81
N ARG A 140 -15.61 4.99 -16.28
CA ARG A 140 -14.17 5.09 -16.06
C ARG A 140 -13.85 5.27 -14.57
N LEU A 141 -14.55 6.17 -13.88
CA LEU A 141 -14.40 6.40 -12.45
C LEU A 141 -14.72 5.13 -11.64
N SER A 142 -15.82 4.46 -11.97
CA SER A 142 -16.24 3.21 -11.31
C SER A 142 -15.18 2.11 -11.40
N GLY A 143 -14.48 2.01 -12.54
CA GLY A 143 -13.37 1.08 -12.74
C GLY A 143 -12.11 1.40 -11.93
N MET A 144 -11.97 2.62 -11.41
CA MET A 144 -10.81 3.05 -10.63
C MET A 144 -11.00 2.95 -9.11
N ILE A 145 -12.22 2.71 -8.63
CA ILE A 145 -12.53 2.68 -7.19
C ILE A 145 -11.77 1.59 -6.45
N ASP A 146 -11.80 0.34 -6.94
CA ASP A 146 -11.15 -0.76 -6.21
C ASP A 146 -9.63 -0.56 -6.11
N PRO A 147 -8.92 -0.15 -7.19
CA PRO A 147 -7.52 0.25 -7.09
C PRO A 147 -7.27 1.39 -6.10
N LEU A 148 -8.13 2.41 -6.05
CA LEU A 148 -7.99 3.56 -5.15
C LEU A 148 -8.20 3.17 -3.68
N VAL A 149 -9.24 2.39 -3.40
CA VAL A 149 -9.53 1.85 -2.06
C VAL A 149 -8.38 0.95 -1.61
N LYS A 150 -7.89 0.08 -2.51
CA LYS A 150 -6.73 -0.76 -2.21
C LYS A 150 -5.49 0.09 -1.91
N ASN A 151 -5.20 1.10 -2.74
CA ASN A 151 -4.05 1.99 -2.50
C ASN A 151 -4.15 2.68 -1.14
N TYR A 152 -5.33 3.21 -0.79
CA TYR A 152 -5.57 3.81 0.51
C TYR A 152 -5.26 2.84 1.67
N LEU A 153 -5.77 1.60 1.60
CA LEU A 153 -5.50 0.57 2.61
C LEU A 153 -4.03 0.12 2.62
N ASP A 154 -3.36 0.07 1.47
CA ASP A 154 -1.94 -0.28 1.33
C ASP A 154 -1.00 0.71 2.04
N GLN A 155 -1.48 1.92 2.34
CA GLN A 155 -0.76 2.95 3.11
C GLN A 155 -0.95 2.86 4.63
N VAL A 156 -1.82 1.97 5.13
CA VAL A 156 -2.01 1.78 6.59
C VAL A 156 -0.69 1.39 7.23
N GLU A 157 -0.31 2.08 8.31
CA GLU A 157 0.91 1.77 9.05
C GLU A 157 0.66 0.60 10.00
N VAL A 158 1.45 -0.45 9.86
CA VAL A 158 1.42 -1.67 10.67
C VAL A 158 2.63 -1.68 11.60
N THR A 159 2.40 -1.67 12.91
CA THR A 159 3.47 -1.69 13.91
C THR A 159 3.60 -3.07 14.53
N SER A 160 4.77 -3.69 14.41
CA SER A 160 5.13 -4.98 15.01
C SER A 160 6.43 -4.84 15.80
N GLY A 161 6.36 -5.01 17.12
CA GLY A 161 7.52 -4.78 18.00
C GLY A 161 7.99 -3.32 17.94
N SER A 162 9.23 -3.09 17.53
CA SER A 162 9.81 -1.75 17.33
C SER A 162 9.83 -1.30 15.87
N GLN A 163 9.21 -2.06 14.97
CA GLN A 163 9.19 -1.76 13.54
C GLN A 163 7.79 -1.32 13.12
N THR A 164 7.74 -0.26 12.33
CA THR A 164 6.52 0.23 11.65
C THR A 164 6.78 0.18 10.15
N MET A 165 5.82 -0.38 9.42
CA MET A 165 5.89 -0.55 7.97
C MET A 165 4.53 -0.30 7.34
N LYS A 166 4.47 -0.05 6.04
CA LYS A 166 3.18 0.07 5.34
C LYS A 166 2.50 -1.30 5.21
N TYR A 167 1.18 -1.32 5.11
CA TYR A 167 0.42 -2.56 4.96
C TYR A 167 0.78 -3.28 3.66
N SER A 168 1.07 -2.55 2.58
CA SER A 168 1.65 -3.10 1.36
C SER A 168 2.98 -3.84 1.58
N GLU A 169 3.87 -3.30 2.41
CA GLU A 169 5.15 -3.92 2.77
C GLU A 169 4.94 -5.15 3.66
N TYR A 170 3.99 -5.08 4.59
CA TYR A 170 3.56 -6.23 5.39
C TYR A 170 3.03 -7.35 4.49
N LEU A 171 2.20 -7.04 3.49
CA LEU A 171 1.68 -8.01 2.53
C LEU A 171 2.77 -8.57 1.60
N ALA A 172 3.84 -7.83 1.34
CA ALA A 172 4.99 -8.28 0.55
C ALA A 172 5.97 -9.16 1.36
N THR A 173 5.95 -9.04 2.70
CA THR A 173 6.85 -9.81 3.59
C THR A 173 6.61 -11.32 3.43
N PRO A 174 7.62 -12.18 3.36
CA PRO A 174 7.43 -13.62 3.25
C PRO A 174 6.57 -14.20 4.38
N MET A 175 5.72 -15.19 4.08
CA MET A 175 4.78 -15.79 5.07
C MET A 175 5.51 -16.35 6.31
N ASN A 176 6.68 -16.94 6.11
CA ASN A 176 7.55 -17.45 7.19
C ASN A 176 8.02 -16.36 8.14
N GLU A 177 8.14 -15.11 7.70
CA GLU A 177 8.50 -13.97 8.54
C GLU A 177 7.27 -13.37 9.22
N ARG A 178 6.16 -13.21 8.49
CA ARG A 178 4.87 -12.71 9.03
C ARG A 178 4.35 -13.54 10.21
N LEU A 179 4.59 -14.85 10.19
CA LEU A 179 4.25 -15.77 11.29
C LEU A 179 4.85 -15.38 12.65
N TYR A 180 5.95 -14.64 12.66
CA TYR A 180 6.62 -14.18 13.88
C TYR A 180 6.35 -12.70 14.18
N MET A 181 5.56 -12.01 13.35
CA MET A 181 5.24 -10.60 13.52
C MET A 181 3.98 -10.42 14.38
N SER A 182 4.19 -10.14 15.67
CA SER A 182 3.13 -9.72 16.57
C SER A 182 2.77 -8.25 16.33
N VAL A 183 1.85 -7.99 15.41
CA VAL A 183 1.27 -6.65 15.21
C VAL A 183 0.60 -6.15 16.50
N ARG A 184 0.97 -4.94 16.91
CA ARG A 184 0.51 -4.28 18.14
C ARG A 184 -0.38 -3.08 17.90
N ALA A 185 -0.22 -2.40 16.76
CA ALA A 185 -1.02 -1.24 16.39
C ALA A 185 -1.17 -1.13 14.88
N LEU A 186 -2.28 -0.53 14.46
CA LEU A 186 -2.51 -0.05 13.11
C LEU A 186 -2.74 1.46 13.20
N LYS A 187 -2.33 2.20 12.18
CA LYS A 187 -2.63 3.63 12.04
C LYS A 187 -3.03 3.94 10.62
N TYR A 188 -4.18 4.59 10.45
CA TYR A 188 -4.73 4.88 9.14
C TYR A 188 -4.23 6.24 8.64
N PRO A 189 -3.94 6.36 7.34
CA PRO A 189 -3.69 7.67 6.75
C PRO A 189 -4.99 8.46 6.69
N ALA A 190 -4.87 9.79 6.65
CA ALA A 190 -6.02 10.68 6.44
C ALA A 190 -6.75 10.27 5.15
N PHE A 191 -8.04 9.96 5.27
CA PHE A 191 -8.89 9.66 4.12
C PHE A 191 -9.35 10.94 3.40
N ASN A 192 -9.53 12.02 4.17
CA ASN A 192 -9.94 13.30 3.63
C ASN A 192 -8.94 13.82 2.60
N ASN A 193 -9.43 14.46 1.55
CA ASN A 193 -8.65 14.99 0.41
C ASN A 193 -7.77 13.96 -0.32
N THR A 194 -7.96 12.66 -0.09
CA THR A 194 -7.32 11.63 -0.93
C THR A 194 -8.03 11.56 -2.28
N TRP A 195 -7.31 11.11 -3.32
CA TRP A 195 -7.92 10.80 -4.62
C TRP A 195 -9.06 9.78 -4.50
N CYS A 196 -8.97 8.85 -3.54
CA CYS A 196 -10.04 7.90 -3.27
C CYS A 196 -11.32 8.60 -2.80
N HIS A 197 -11.24 9.48 -1.81
CA HIS A 197 -12.37 10.25 -1.31
C HIS A 197 -12.97 11.17 -2.40
N ILE A 198 -12.13 11.99 -3.04
CA ILE A 198 -12.55 12.99 -4.02
C ILE A 198 -13.27 12.34 -5.20
N LEU A 199 -12.76 11.21 -5.70
CA LEU A 199 -13.32 10.57 -6.89
C LEU A 199 -14.59 9.76 -6.58
N ILE A 200 -14.71 9.19 -5.38
CA ILE A 200 -15.96 8.54 -4.97
C ILE A 200 -17.06 9.59 -4.80
N ASP A 201 -16.78 10.71 -4.12
CA ASP A 201 -17.74 11.80 -3.95
C ASP A 201 -18.17 12.38 -5.30
N GLY A 202 -17.19 12.66 -6.18
CA GLY A 202 -17.46 13.10 -7.55
C GLY A 202 -18.28 12.12 -8.38
N LEU A 203 -18.09 10.81 -8.20
CA LEU A 203 -18.89 9.78 -8.87
C LEU A 203 -20.34 9.74 -8.36
N ILE A 204 -20.56 9.90 -7.05
CA ILE A 204 -21.91 9.94 -6.48
C ILE A 204 -22.69 11.13 -7.06
N GLU A 205 -22.08 12.31 -7.09
CA GLU A 205 -22.70 13.50 -7.69
C GLU A 205 -22.94 13.32 -9.19
N LEU A 206 -21.99 12.72 -9.91
CA LEU A 206 -22.13 12.39 -11.34
C LEU A 206 -23.34 11.47 -11.59
N PHE A 207 -23.53 10.44 -10.76
CA PHE A 207 -24.70 9.57 -10.85
C PHE A 207 -26.00 10.34 -10.58
N ASN A 208 -26.02 11.20 -9.57
CA ASN A 208 -27.18 12.04 -9.26
C ASN A 208 -27.55 12.94 -10.44
N GLU A 209 -26.59 13.65 -11.03
CA GLU A 209 -26.81 14.51 -12.20
C GLU A 209 -27.26 13.72 -13.44
N LEU A 210 -26.63 12.58 -13.71
CA LEU A 210 -27.05 11.65 -14.76
C LEU A 210 -28.52 11.26 -14.61
N ASN A 211 -28.93 10.89 -13.39
CA ASN A 211 -30.30 10.49 -13.13
C ASN A 211 -31.27 11.66 -13.25
N ILE A 212 -30.91 12.86 -12.78
CA ILE A 212 -31.73 14.07 -12.93
C ILE A 212 -31.96 14.38 -14.42
N VAL A 213 -30.91 14.37 -15.24
CA VAL A 213 -31.04 14.62 -16.69
C VAL A 213 -31.90 13.53 -17.34
N SER A 214 -31.66 12.26 -17.03
CA SER A 214 -32.45 11.15 -17.58
C SER A 214 -33.94 11.26 -17.24
N VAL A 215 -34.26 11.55 -15.98
CA VAL A 215 -35.65 11.69 -15.53
C VAL A 215 -36.32 12.91 -16.17
N CYS A 216 -35.65 14.06 -16.23
CA CYS A 216 -36.23 15.28 -16.77
C CYS A 216 -36.42 15.25 -18.31
N PHE A 217 -35.52 14.61 -19.05
CA PHE A 217 -35.54 14.62 -20.53
C PHE A 217 -36.13 13.34 -21.13
N ASN A 218 -35.91 12.19 -20.50
CA ASN A 218 -36.31 10.88 -21.04
C ASN A 218 -37.46 10.23 -20.24
N GLN A 219 -37.84 10.79 -19.08
CA GLN A 219 -38.86 10.21 -18.19
C GLN A 219 -38.55 8.76 -17.82
N GLU A 220 -37.27 8.49 -17.56
CA GLU A 220 -36.80 7.19 -17.12
C GLU A 220 -35.57 7.37 -16.23
N LEU A 221 -35.34 6.40 -15.33
CA LEU A 221 -34.08 6.34 -14.60
C LEU A 221 -32.92 6.09 -15.56
N PHE A 222 -31.77 6.67 -15.25
CA PHE A 222 -30.58 6.43 -16.05
C PHE A 222 -30.21 4.93 -16.04
N MET A 223 -29.87 4.39 -17.21
CA MET A 223 -29.61 2.96 -17.37
C MET A 223 -28.53 2.46 -16.42
N GLY A 224 -28.85 1.44 -15.61
CA GLY A 224 -27.91 0.85 -14.65
C GLY A 224 -27.62 1.73 -13.43
N TYR A 225 -28.34 2.84 -13.22
CA TYR A 225 -28.18 3.75 -12.09
C TYR A 225 -28.23 3.02 -10.74
N ARG A 226 -29.32 2.30 -10.47
CA ARG A 226 -29.54 1.56 -9.22
C ARG A 226 -28.45 0.53 -8.98
N THR A 227 -28.17 -0.33 -9.97
CA THR A 227 -27.14 -1.37 -9.88
C THR A 227 -25.76 -0.77 -9.62
N SER A 228 -25.45 0.38 -10.23
CA SER A 228 -24.17 1.06 -10.04
C SER A 228 -24.03 1.64 -8.63
N LEU A 229 -25.11 2.26 -8.10
CA LEU A 229 -25.14 2.76 -6.73
C LEU A 229 -25.06 1.64 -5.69
N GLU A 230 -25.79 0.54 -5.88
CA GLU A 230 -25.72 -0.65 -5.01
C GLU A 230 -24.31 -1.27 -5.02
N ALA A 231 -23.68 -1.38 -6.20
CA ALA A 231 -22.31 -1.86 -6.32
C ALA A 231 -21.32 -0.92 -5.61
N LEU A 232 -21.48 0.40 -5.75
CA LEU A 232 -20.66 1.38 -5.05
C LEU A 232 -20.84 1.30 -3.53
N HIS A 233 -22.08 1.16 -3.07
CA HIS A 233 -22.40 0.95 -1.66
C HIS A 233 -21.71 -0.30 -1.11
N GLY A 234 -21.72 -1.42 -1.85
CA GLY A 234 -21.01 -2.64 -1.47
C GLY A 234 -19.48 -2.43 -1.35
N LYS A 235 -18.88 -1.64 -2.24
CA LYS A 235 -17.45 -1.30 -2.18
C LYS A 235 -17.13 -0.42 -0.96
N LEU A 236 -17.96 0.59 -0.68
CA LEU A 236 -17.83 1.45 0.50
C LEU A 236 -18.02 0.66 1.80
N PHE A 237 -18.98 -0.26 1.83
CA PHE A 237 -19.15 -1.17 2.96
C PHE A 237 -17.90 -2.03 3.18
N SER A 238 -17.27 -2.54 2.12
CA SER A 238 -16.01 -3.28 2.25
C SER A 238 -14.88 -2.40 2.79
N LEU A 239 -14.79 -1.13 2.40
CA LEU A 239 -13.82 -0.19 2.97
C LEU A 239 -14.13 0.08 4.45
N LEU A 240 -15.41 0.31 4.79
CA LEU A 240 -15.86 0.53 6.16
C LEU A 240 -15.55 -0.67 7.05
N ASP A 241 -15.75 -1.90 6.57
CA ASP A 241 -15.40 -3.12 7.30
C ASP A 241 -13.90 -3.19 7.61
N ASN A 242 -13.03 -2.81 6.65
CA ASN A 242 -11.59 -2.72 6.89
C ASN A 242 -11.21 -1.58 7.85
N LEU A 243 -11.95 -0.47 7.87
CA LEU A 243 -11.74 0.61 8.84
C LEU A 243 -12.16 0.16 10.25
N VAL A 244 -13.29 -0.54 10.36
CA VAL A 244 -13.90 -0.93 11.63
C VAL A 244 -13.23 -2.15 12.25
N ARG A 245 -12.92 -3.17 11.44
CA ARG A 245 -12.31 -4.43 11.89
C ARG A 245 -10.79 -4.48 11.73
N GLY A 246 -10.22 -3.45 11.11
CA GLY A 246 -8.81 -3.41 10.76
C GLY A 246 -8.52 -4.14 9.44
N VAL A 247 -7.40 -3.79 8.82
CA VAL A 247 -6.89 -4.52 7.64
C VAL A 247 -6.60 -5.99 7.98
N LYS A 248 -6.81 -6.88 7.02
CA LYS A 248 -6.65 -8.33 7.23
C LYS A 248 -5.20 -8.72 7.52
N LEU A 249 -4.92 -9.11 8.76
CA LEU A 249 -3.62 -9.64 9.14
C LEU A 249 -3.54 -11.15 8.98
N TYR A 250 -2.31 -11.69 9.04
CA TYR A 250 -2.07 -13.12 9.02
C TYR A 250 -2.72 -13.80 10.23
N GLU A 251 -3.65 -14.73 10.00
CA GLU A 251 -4.31 -15.47 11.06
C GLU A 251 -3.34 -16.40 11.78
N MET A 252 -2.96 -16.03 13.01
CA MET A 252 -2.17 -16.89 13.88
C MET A 252 -3.05 -17.88 14.64
N SER A 253 -2.56 -19.11 14.79
CA SER A 253 -3.21 -20.13 15.64
C SER A 253 -3.51 -19.58 17.03
N SER A 254 -4.62 -20.03 17.61
CA SER A 254 -5.10 -19.57 18.91
C SER A 254 -4.11 -19.79 20.06
N SER A 255 -3.17 -20.72 19.87
CA SER A 255 -2.12 -21.07 20.83
C SER A 255 -0.77 -20.37 20.54
N SER A 256 -0.69 -19.46 19.57
CA SER A 256 0.57 -18.80 19.20
C SER A 256 1.01 -17.77 20.26
N PRO A 257 2.28 -17.80 20.70
CA PRO A 257 2.83 -16.80 21.61
C PRO A 257 3.00 -15.42 20.94
N ASN A 258 2.93 -15.36 19.60
CA ASN A 258 3.08 -14.12 18.81
C ASN A 258 1.74 -13.54 18.36
N ARG A 259 0.65 -13.92 19.03
CA ARG A 259 -0.69 -13.38 18.73
C ARG A 259 -0.68 -11.86 18.70
N HIS A 260 -1.38 -11.30 17.71
CA HIS A 260 -1.62 -9.86 17.64
C HIS A 260 -2.19 -9.36 18.97
N THR A 261 -1.62 -8.28 19.49
CA THR A 261 -1.89 -7.83 20.86
C THR A 261 -2.97 -6.77 20.94
N PHE A 262 -3.43 -6.23 19.81
CA PHE A 262 -4.58 -5.34 19.84
C PHE A 262 -5.85 -6.15 20.12
N HIS A 263 -6.61 -5.74 21.14
CA HIS A 263 -7.98 -6.21 21.34
C HIS A 263 -8.78 -5.91 20.07
N ASP A 264 -9.78 -6.75 19.78
CA ASP A 264 -10.69 -6.68 18.63
C ASP A 264 -10.83 -5.24 18.09
N TYR A 265 -10.28 -4.98 16.89
CA TYR A 265 -10.00 -3.63 16.38
C TYR A 265 -11.23 -2.72 16.38
N ARG A 266 -12.43 -3.32 16.34
CA ARG A 266 -13.72 -2.63 16.52
C ARG A 266 -13.81 -1.81 17.81
N PHE A 267 -13.11 -2.21 18.87
CA PHE A 267 -13.06 -1.48 20.13
C PHE A 267 -12.17 -0.22 20.06
N GLN A 268 -11.47 0.01 18.95
CA GLN A 268 -10.73 1.24 18.69
C GLN A 268 -11.59 2.28 17.98
N VAL A 269 -12.65 1.87 17.29
CA VAL A 269 -13.63 2.78 16.66
C VAL A 269 -14.63 3.34 17.66
N PHE A 270 -14.82 2.67 18.80
CA PHE A 270 -15.66 3.17 19.89
C PHE A 270 -14.86 3.27 21.16
N SER A 271 -14.84 4.46 21.75
CA SER A 271 -14.15 4.67 23.00
C SER A 271 -14.87 5.70 23.86
N ARG A 272 -14.62 5.60 25.17
CA ARG A 272 -14.99 6.64 26.10
C ARG A 272 -13.81 7.57 26.33
N ASP A 273 -14.09 8.85 26.49
CA ASP A 273 -13.10 9.83 26.88
C ASP A 273 -12.65 9.60 28.34
N THR A 274 -11.72 10.44 28.81
CA THR A 274 -11.21 10.37 30.18
C THR A 274 -12.27 10.62 31.25
N ASN A 275 -13.43 11.18 30.88
CA ASN A 275 -14.56 11.44 31.76
C ASN A 275 -15.60 10.31 31.71
N GLY A 276 -15.43 9.32 30.83
CA GLY A 276 -16.39 8.24 30.63
C GLY A 276 -17.49 8.55 29.62
N GLU A 277 -17.41 9.67 28.90
CA GLU A 277 -18.36 10.08 27.86
C GLU A 277 -18.01 9.43 26.52
N TRP A 278 -19.00 9.11 25.70
CA TRP A 278 -18.76 8.49 24.39
C TRP A 278 -18.17 9.48 23.39
N ILE A 279 -17.00 9.14 22.86
CA ILE A 279 -16.40 9.86 21.74
C ILE A 279 -17.11 9.35 20.47
N ARG A 280 -18.17 10.06 20.02
CA ARG A 280 -19.00 9.78 18.81
C ARG A 280 -20.19 8.81 18.99
N GLU A 281 -21.08 9.09 19.95
CA GLU A 281 -22.33 8.34 20.13
C GLU A 281 -23.18 8.22 18.83
N ASN A 282 -23.23 9.27 18.00
CA ASN A 282 -24.03 9.27 16.77
C ASN A 282 -23.55 8.26 15.71
N GLU A 283 -22.25 7.95 15.67
CA GLU A 283 -21.73 6.98 14.70
C GLU A 283 -22.04 5.53 15.12
N ALA A 284 -22.32 5.29 16.41
CA ALA A 284 -22.75 3.98 16.91
C ALA A 284 -24.07 3.55 16.28
N GLU A 285 -25.05 4.44 16.27
CA GLU A 285 -26.36 4.18 15.67
C GLU A 285 -26.26 3.92 14.16
N ARG A 286 -25.37 4.65 13.46
CA ARG A 286 -25.14 4.46 12.02
C ARG A 286 -24.46 3.12 11.73
N LEU A 287 -23.52 2.70 12.57
CA LEU A 287 -22.79 1.44 12.44
C LEU A 287 -23.63 0.22 12.87
N GLU A 288 -24.60 0.40 13.77
CA GLU A 288 -25.58 -0.63 14.16
C GLU A 288 -26.37 -1.15 12.96
N LYS A 289 -26.61 -0.33 11.93
CA LYS A 289 -27.24 -0.75 10.67
C LYS A 289 -26.53 -1.92 9.99
N TYR A 290 -25.21 -2.06 10.23
CA TYR A 290 -24.36 -3.02 9.53
C TYR A 290 -23.86 -4.16 10.42
N TRP A 291 -23.70 -3.92 11.72
CA TRP A 291 -23.30 -4.96 12.66
C TRP A 291 -23.98 -4.82 14.03
N ASP A 292 -24.72 -5.86 14.44
CA ASP A 292 -25.41 -5.95 15.74
C ASP A 292 -24.50 -5.72 16.96
N SER A 293 -23.20 -5.96 16.81
CA SER A 293 -22.22 -5.73 17.87
C SER A 293 -22.05 -4.26 18.28
N PHE A 294 -22.55 -3.32 17.48
CA PHE A 294 -22.45 -1.88 17.76
C PHE A 294 -23.71 -1.28 18.39
N ASN A 295 -24.68 -2.08 18.80
CA ASN A 295 -25.84 -1.56 19.52
C ASN A 295 -25.44 -0.90 20.86
N ARG A 296 -26.23 0.09 21.30
CA ARG A 296 -25.96 0.86 22.53
C ARG A 296 -25.78 -0.01 23.77
N ASP A 297 -26.53 -1.11 23.88
CA ASP A 297 -26.48 -2.02 25.02
C ASP A 297 -25.14 -2.78 25.09
N ASN A 298 -24.63 -3.27 23.96
CA ASN A 298 -23.33 -3.92 23.86
C ASN A 298 -22.19 -2.94 24.13
N LEU A 299 -22.31 -1.71 23.63
CA LEU A 299 -21.35 -0.64 23.93
C LEU A 299 -21.37 -0.25 25.41
N ALA A 300 -22.54 -0.24 26.07
CA ALA A 300 -22.67 0.10 27.48
C ALA A 300 -22.04 -0.94 28.42
N VAL A 301 -22.07 -2.22 28.04
CA VAL A 301 -21.64 -3.37 28.86
C VAL A 301 -20.19 -3.79 28.58
N THR A 302 -19.64 -3.45 27.42
CA THR A 302 -18.25 -3.80 27.08
C THR A 302 -17.27 -2.93 27.86
N ASP A 303 -16.41 -3.55 28.68
CA ASP A 303 -15.26 -2.88 29.28
C ASP A 303 -14.24 -2.57 28.19
N PHE A 304 -14.25 -1.33 27.70
CA PHE A 304 -13.21 -0.84 26.80
C PHE A 304 -11.91 -0.72 27.60
N PRO A 305 -10.79 -1.30 27.14
CA PRO A 305 -9.53 -1.23 27.85
C PRO A 305 -9.15 0.22 28.12
N ARG A 306 -8.99 0.57 29.40
CA ARG A 306 -8.41 1.86 29.80
C ARG A 306 -6.96 1.86 29.37
N ALA A 307 -6.59 2.79 28.50
CA ALA A 307 -5.22 2.89 28.02
C ALA A 307 -4.25 3.20 29.17
N GLU A 308 -3.34 2.27 29.48
CA GLU A 308 -2.35 2.44 30.55
C GLU A 308 -1.14 3.28 30.09
N ASN A 309 -0.95 3.47 28.77
CA ASN A 309 0.19 4.19 28.18
C ASN A 309 -0.02 4.52 26.69
N SER A 310 0.71 5.53 26.17
CA SER A 310 0.50 6.16 24.85
C SER A 310 0.78 5.25 23.64
N PHE A 311 1.55 4.18 23.82
CA PHE A 311 1.85 3.20 22.77
C PHE A 311 0.78 2.10 22.66
N GLU A 312 0.04 1.86 23.75
CA GLU A 312 -1.08 0.90 23.81
C GLU A 312 -2.41 1.60 23.52
N ASN A 313 -2.35 2.88 23.15
CA ASN A 313 -3.51 3.71 22.89
C ASN A 313 -3.68 4.12 21.42
N PRO A 314 -4.21 3.24 20.55
CA PRO A 314 -4.78 3.60 19.26
C PRO A 314 -6.01 4.53 19.33
N ILE A 315 -6.53 4.86 20.53
CA ILE A 315 -7.86 5.49 20.75
C ILE A 315 -7.92 6.96 20.28
N ARG A 316 -6.82 7.55 19.79
CA ARG A 316 -6.85 8.84 19.09
C ARG A 316 -6.12 8.77 17.77
N ASP A 317 -6.58 7.88 16.89
CA ASP A 317 -6.38 8.01 15.45
C ASP A 317 -7.51 8.90 14.89
N PRO A 318 -7.38 10.25 14.93
CA PRO A 318 -8.41 11.14 14.40
C PRO A 318 -8.62 10.92 12.90
N GLU A 319 -7.60 10.47 12.18
CA GLU A 319 -7.68 10.12 10.78
C GLU A 319 -8.62 8.91 10.54
N LEU A 320 -8.53 7.86 11.35
CA LEU A 320 -9.46 6.73 11.32
C LEU A 320 -10.91 7.16 11.59
N TYR A 321 -11.15 7.95 12.64
CA TYR A 321 -12.51 8.41 12.96
C TYR A 321 -13.09 9.29 11.85
N GLN A 322 -12.26 10.18 11.30
CA GLN A 322 -12.66 11.00 10.16
C GLN A 322 -12.97 10.13 8.94
N ALA A 323 -12.15 9.11 8.65
CA ALA A 323 -12.38 8.19 7.55
C ALA A 323 -13.70 7.42 7.71
N VAL A 324 -13.97 6.87 8.90
CA VAL A 324 -15.24 6.18 9.21
C VAL A 324 -16.44 7.11 8.99
N SER A 325 -16.39 8.33 9.54
CA SER A 325 -17.48 9.31 9.41
C SER A 325 -17.73 9.67 7.93
N LEU A 326 -16.65 9.96 7.17
CA LEU A 326 -16.76 10.31 5.76
C LEU A 326 -17.30 9.15 4.91
N VAL A 327 -16.85 7.92 5.16
CA VAL A 327 -17.35 6.75 4.44
C VAL A 327 -18.83 6.52 4.74
N LEU A 328 -19.26 6.67 6.00
CA LEU A 328 -20.68 6.60 6.37
C LEU A 328 -21.49 7.72 5.70
N ASP A 329 -20.96 8.94 5.61
CA ASP A 329 -21.62 10.06 4.93
C ASP A 329 -21.85 9.76 3.44
N LEU A 330 -20.83 9.19 2.76
CA LEU A 330 -20.96 8.74 1.37
C LEU A 330 -22.00 7.62 1.22
N MET A 331 -22.04 6.66 2.17
CA MET A 331 -23.04 5.57 2.15
C MET A 331 -24.47 6.08 2.39
N ASP A 332 -24.66 7.04 3.28
CA ASP A 332 -25.97 7.67 3.51
C ASP A 332 -26.41 8.48 2.28
N LYS A 333 -25.50 9.22 1.60
CA LYS A 333 -25.80 9.87 0.32
C LYS A 333 -26.29 8.87 -0.74
N ILE A 334 -25.65 7.70 -0.84
CA ILE A 334 -26.07 6.65 -1.77
C ILE A 334 -27.44 6.10 -1.38
N SER A 335 -27.68 5.87 -0.09
CA SER A 335 -28.98 5.40 0.41
C SER A 335 -30.11 6.38 0.09
N ASP A 336 -29.85 7.68 0.24
CA ASP A 336 -30.81 8.75 -0.13
C ASP A 336 -31.08 8.79 -1.63
N LEU A 337 -30.07 8.51 -2.46
CA LEU A 337 -30.23 8.42 -3.91
C LEU A 337 -31.05 7.18 -4.32
N LEU A 338 -30.80 6.03 -3.69
CA LEU A 338 -31.55 4.79 -3.92
C LEU A 338 -33.01 4.92 -3.50
N CYS A 339 -33.28 5.54 -2.35
CA CYS A 339 -34.64 5.83 -1.89
C CYS A 339 -35.38 6.76 -2.87
N ARG A 340 -34.69 7.79 -3.37
CA ARG A 340 -35.25 8.67 -4.41
C ARG A 340 -35.54 7.94 -5.71
N SER A 341 -34.69 7.00 -6.15
CA SER A 341 -35.02 6.23 -7.37
C SER A 341 -36.19 5.29 -7.19
N GLU A 342 -36.34 4.67 -6.00
CA GLU A 342 -37.49 3.83 -5.69
C GLU A 342 -38.80 4.64 -5.74
N GLN A 343 -38.82 5.83 -5.12
CA GLN A 343 -39.98 6.74 -5.18
C GLN A 343 -40.33 7.18 -6.62
N LEU A 344 -39.32 7.34 -7.47
CA LEU A 344 -39.52 7.67 -8.89
C LEU A 344 -40.11 6.48 -9.67
N GLU A 345 -39.64 5.25 -9.43
CA GLU A 345 -40.19 4.03 -10.04
C GLU A 345 -41.63 3.73 -9.57
N GLU A 346 -41.98 4.06 -8.32
CA GLU A 346 -43.31 3.83 -7.73
C GLU A 346 -44.40 4.80 -8.23
N GLY A 347 -44.11 5.61 -9.26
CA GLY A 347 -45.08 6.47 -9.93
C GLY A 347 -44.67 7.94 -10.04
N GLY A 348 -43.54 8.34 -9.45
CA GLY A 348 -43.01 9.70 -9.60
C GLY A 348 -42.58 10.03 -11.04
N ILE A 349 -42.19 9.02 -11.82
CA ILE A 349 -41.82 9.18 -13.23
C ILE A 349 -43.04 9.46 -14.12
N ASP A 350 -44.22 8.97 -13.75
CA ASP A 350 -45.45 9.15 -14.52
C ASP A 350 -46.07 10.55 -14.33
N ASP A 351 -45.63 11.29 -13.30
CA ASP A 351 -46.07 12.67 -13.02
C ASP A 351 -45.33 13.69 -13.91
N THR A 352 -45.72 13.71 -15.17
CA THR A 352 -45.15 14.59 -16.20
C THR A 352 -45.19 16.08 -15.85
N GLU A 353 -46.20 16.55 -15.11
CA GLU A 353 -46.30 17.95 -14.69
C GLU A 353 -45.27 18.28 -13.60
N ALA A 354 -45.12 17.40 -12.59
CA ALA A 354 -44.09 17.55 -11.57
C ALA A 354 -42.67 17.49 -12.15
N LEU A 355 -42.42 16.60 -13.11
CA LEU A 355 -41.13 16.50 -13.80
C LEU A 355 -40.81 17.74 -14.63
N GLN A 356 -41.81 18.34 -15.28
CA GLN A 356 -41.63 19.57 -16.03
C GLN A 356 -41.29 20.75 -15.11
N LEU A 357 -41.99 20.87 -13.97
CA LEU A 357 -41.67 21.87 -12.95
C LEU A 357 -40.28 21.68 -12.33
N LEU A 358 -39.87 20.43 -12.13
CA LEU A 358 -38.52 20.09 -11.68
C LEU A 358 -37.47 20.52 -12.70
N ALA A 359 -37.70 20.21 -13.98
CA ALA A 359 -36.81 20.57 -15.08
C ALA A 359 -36.67 22.10 -15.20
N GLU A 360 -37.76 22.86 -15.10
CA GLU A 360 -37.74 24.34 -15.15
C GLU A 360 -37.00 24.96 -13.96
N LYS A 361 -37.10 24.33 -12.77
CA LYS A 361 -36.42 24.78 -11.56
C LYS A 361 -34.91 24.54 -11.63
N ILE A 362 -34.50 23.37 -12.15
CA ILE A 362 -33.09 22.96 -12.21
C ILE A 362 -32.40 23.60 -13.42
N PHE A 363 -32.99 23.45 -14.61
CA PHE A 363 -32.45 23.95 -15.86
C PHE A 363 -33.19 25.24 -16.20
N ARG A 364 -32.61 26.41 -15.86
CA ARG A 364 -33.34 27.68 -16.05
C ARG A 364 -33.83 27.81 -17.50
N ALA A 365 -35.12 28.05 -17.67
CA ALA A 365 -35.72 28.36 -18.96
C ALA A 365 -35.04 29.58 -19.62
N PRO A 366 -34.99 29.66 -20.96
CA PRO A 366 -34.58 30.89 -21.62
C PRO A 366 -35.47 32.04 -21.13
N LYS A 367 -34.87 33.19 -20.80
CA LYS A 367 -35.63 34.44 -20.72
C LYS A 367 -36.25 34.62 -22.10
N SER A 368 -37.58 34.57 -22.20
CA SER A 368 -38.29 34.91 -23.42
C SER A 368 -37.76 36.26 -23.90
N ILE A 369 -37.01 36.27 -25.00
CA ILE A 369 -36.64 37.52 -25.65
C ILE A 369 -37.97 38.03 -26.23
N PRO A 370 -38.48 39.21 -25.82
CA PRO A 370 -39.66 39.76 -26.44
C PRO A 370 -39.34 39.95 -27.93
N ALA A 371 -40.17 39.39 -28.80
CA ALA A 371 -40.02 39.57 -30.24
C ALA A 371 -39.97 41.07 -30.57
N PRO A 372 -38.96 41.56 -31.33
CA PRO A 372 -39.09 42.82 -32.05
C PRO A 372 -40.00 42.67 -33.27
#